data_AF-A0A848ELA8-F1
#
_entry.id   AF-A0A848ELA8-F1
#
_cell.length_a   1.000
_cell.length_b   1.000
_cell.length_c   1.000
_cell.angle_alpha   90.00
_cell.angle_beta   90.00
_cell.angle_gamma   90.00
#
_symmetry.space_group_name_H-M   'P 1'
#
loop_
_entity.id
_entity.type
_entity.pdbx_description
1 polymer ?
#
loop_
_entity_poly.entity_id
_entity_poly.type
_entity_poly.pdbx_seq_one_letter_code
_entity_poly.pdbx_strand_id
1 'polypeptide(L)'
;MEDSTLDEDTRSNPTIVTKHSVAIPEDKQKFRRSERAWNWELLVDLFFPHEQSPKRNEYAKTFLRELKDEGEIGSRKLNRFDEWGHEKGLSNLKNNILPKLRRLGVIKYDYKEFRGQGDSDKGREKIVRPAKSFTSILDSMANGWAAYESSARQE
;
A
#
# COMPACT_ATOMS: atom_id res chain seq x y z
N MET A 1 30.36 32.34 -49.95
CA MET A 1 30.28 33.30 -48.84
C MET A 1 28.80 33.58 -48.63
N GLU A 2 28.38 33.66 -47.37
CA GLU A 2 27.01 33.86 -46.84
C GLU A 2 26.15 32.59 -46.96
N ASP A 3 25.96 31.73 -45.95
CA ASP A 3 25.49 31.86 -44.56
C ASP A 3 24.02 32.29 -44.42
N SER A 4 23.13 31.32 -44.15
CA SER A 4 21.87 31.54 -43.44
C SER A 4 21.23 30.20 -43.01
N THR A 5 21.59 29.77 -41.80
CA THR A 5 20.71 29.36 -40.69
C THR A 5 19.42 28.54 -40.97
N LEU A 6 19.41 27.34 -40.38
CA LEU A 6 18.35 26.77 -39.51
C LEU A 6 16.89 26.88 -39.99
N ASP A 7 16.31 25.74 -40.39
CA ASP A 7 14.87 25.50 -40.34
C ASP A 7 14.60 24.04 -39.94
N GLU A 8 14.69 23.77 -38.63
CA GLU A 8 14.15 22.56 -38.01
C GLU A 8 13.21 23.00 -36.89
N ASP A 9 12.10 23.62 -37.25
CA ASP A 9 11.04 23.97 -36.30
C ASP A 9 9.66 23.94 -36.97
N THR A 10 9.18 22.72 -37.25
CA THR A 10 7.75 22.48 -37.47
C THR A 10 7.13 21.77 -36.28
N ARG A 11 6.62 22.63 -35.39
CA ARG A 11 5.28 22.57 -34.78
C ARG A 11 5.00 21.41 -33.82
N SER A 12 5.46 21.65 -32.58
CA SER A 12 4.66 21.64 -31.35
C SER A 12 3.18 21.27 -31.53
N ASN A 13 2.80 20.10 -31.00
CA ASN A 13 1.43 19.84 -30.55
C ASN A 13 1.42 19.94 -29.02
N PRO A 14 0.53 20.77 -28.44
CA PRO A 14 0.68 21.24 -27.07
C PRO A 14 0.31 20.13 -26.09
N THR A 15 1.32 19.57 -25.42
CA THR A 15 1.07 18.93 -24.14
C THR A 15 0.63 20.04 -23.19
N ILE A 16 -0.64 20.01 -22.78
CA ILE A 16 -1.13 20.89 -21.72
C ILE A 16 -0.40 20.47 -20.45
N VAL A 17 0.74 21.10 -20.21
CA VAL A 17 1.49 21.00 -18.96
C VAL A 17 0.87 22.02 -18.02
N THR A 18 -0.06 21.55 -17.20
CA THR A 18 -0.45 22.27 -15.99
C THR A 18 0.82 22.47 -15.15
N LYS A 19 1.07 23.70 -14.68
CA LYS A 19 2.36 24.25 -14.18
C LYS A 19 3.01 23.55 -12.96
N HIS A 20 2.66 22.31 -12.60
CA HIS A 20 3.21 21.60 -11.44
C HIS A 20 3.65 20.15 -11.69
N SER A 21 3.78 19.70 -12.94
CA SER A 21 4.13 18.31 -13.23
C SER A 21 5.61 18.16 -13.59
N VAL A 22 6.47 18.02 -12.58
CA VAL A 22 7.85 17.56 -12.79
C VAL A 22 7.80 16.07 -13.15
N ALA A 23 8.31 15.70 -14.33
CA ALA A 23 8.48 14.30 -14.70
C ALA A 23 9.61 13.69 -13.84
N ILE A 24 9.23 12.81 -12.90
CA ILE A 24 10.17 12.14 -12.00
C ILE A 24 10.51 10.75 -12.59
N PRO A 25 11.79 10.34 -12.66
CA PRO A 25 12.21 9.03 -13.17
C PRO A 25 11.53 7.85 -12.43
N GLU A 26 11.13 6.81 -13.18
CA GLU A 26 10.34 5.65 -12.71
C GLU A 26 10.91 4.97 -11.46
N ASP A 27 12.23 4.93 -11.32
CA ASP A 27 12.90 4.24 -10.22
C ASP A 27 12.73 4.91 -8.86
N LYS A 28 12.42 6.22 -8.86
CA LYS A 28 12.15 7.02 -7.66
C LYS A 28 10.66 7.23 -7.37
N GLN A 29 9.76 6.79 -8.27
CA GLN A 29 8.32 6.90 -8.08
C GLN A 29 7.72 5.81 -7.18
N LYS A 30 8.44 4.72 -6.91
CA LYS A 30 7.82 3.54 -6.27
C LYS A 30 7.20 3.79 -4.88
N PHE A 31 7.63 4.80 -4.12
CA PHE A 31 7.10 5.03 -2.76
C PHE A 31 7.05 6.49 -2.30
N ARG A 32 7.21 7.49 -3.19
CA ARG A 32 7.10 8.91 -2.79
C ARG A 32 5.64 9.37 -2.67
N ARG A 33 5.05 8.99 -1.54
CA ARG A 33 4.27 9.83 -0.60
C ARG A 33 3.58 11.06 -1.23
N SER A 34 2.36 10.90 -1.72
CA SER A 34 1.37 11.95 -1.44
C SER A 34 0.91 11.75 0.01
N GLU A 35 0.79 12.79 0.84
CA GLU A 35 0.18 12.66 2.17
C GLU A 35 -1.24 12.09 2.13
N ARG A 36 -1.91 12.18 0.97
CA ARG A 36 -3.18 11.53 0.66
C ARG A 36 -3.11 10.00 0.46
N ALA A 37 -1.92 9.40 0.41
CA ALA A 37 -1.75 8.11 -0.25
C ALA A 37 -2.45 6.96 0.48
N TRP A 38 -2.44 6.92 1.82
CA TRP A 38 -2.93 5.75 2.56
C TRP A 38 -3.53 6.22 3.88
N ASN A 39 -4.83 6.52 3.89
CA ASN A 39 -5.55 6.72 5.16
C ASN A 39 -5.90 5.36 5.77
N TRP A 40 -4.86 4.66 6.20
CA TRP A 40 -4.96 3.31 6.75
C TRP A 40 -5.77 3.29 8.05
N GLU A 41 -5.88 4.41 8.76
CA GLU A 41 -6.72 4.55 9.94
C GLU A 41 -8.20 4.33 9.60
N LEU A 42 -8.70 4.96 8.53
CA LEU A 42 -10.07 4.73 8.04
C LEU A 42 -10.32 3.28 7.62
N LEU A 43 -9.34 2.65 6.98
CA LEU A 43 -9.43 1.23 6.61
C LEU A 43 -9.54 0.34 7.85
N VAL A 44 -8.76 0.65 8.90
CA VAL A 44 -8.84 -0.09 10.15
C VAL A 44 -10.16 0.15 10.86
N ASP A 45 -10.66 1.37 10.88
CA ASP A 45 -11.94 1.68 11.52
C ASP A 45 -13.11 1.00 10.77
N LEU A 46 -13.01 0.85 9.45
CA LEU A 46 -13.98 0.09 8.65
C LEU A 46 -13.94 -1.41 8.96
N PHE A 47 -12.74 -2.01 9.03
CA PHE A 47 -12.61 -3.47 9.19
C PHE A 47 -12.59 -3.93 10.64
N PHE A 48 -12.18 -3.08 11.56
CA PHE A 48 -12.07 -3.33 12.98
C PHE A 48 -12.63 -2.12 13.73
N PRO A 49 -13.95 -1.89 13.71
CA PRO A 49 -14.53 -0.72 14.38
C PRO A 49 -14.08 -0.64 15.84
N HIS A 50 -13.59 0.54 16.25
CA HIS A 50 -13.05 0.74 17.59
C HIS A 50 -14.09 0.42 18.67
N GLU A 51 -15.35 0.80 18.46
CA GLU A 51 -16.47 0.53 19.36
C GLU A 51 -16.70 -0.97 19.62
N GLN A 52 -16.46 -1.81 18.61
CA GLN A 52 -16.70 -3.26 18.69
C GLN A 52 -15.48 -4.03 19.17
N SER A 53 -14.28 -3.55 18.85
CA SER A 53 -13.04 -4.21 19.26
C SER A 53 -11.84 -3.27 19.34
N PRO A 54 -11.71 -2.51 20.46
CA PRO A 54 -10.70 -1.47 20.59
C PRO A 54 -9.28 -2.02 20.49
N LYS A 55 -8.98 -3.13 21.19
CA LYS A 55 -7.65 -3.77 21.11
C LYS A 55 -7.28 -4.24 19.70
N ARG A 56 -8.24 -4.80 18.95
CA ARG A 56 -7.98 -5.25 17.57
C ARG A 56 -7.77 -4.07 16.63
N ASN A 57 -8.52 -2.99 16.83
CA ASN A 57 -8.33 -1.73 16.12
C ASN A 57 -6.90 -1.22 16.36
N GLU A 58 -6.48 -1.05 17.62
CA GLU A 58 -5.14 -0.56 17.97
C GLU A 58 -4.01 -1.43 17.39
N TYR A 59 -4.14 -2.75 17.48
CA TYR A 59 -3.14 -3.67 16.93
C TYR A 59 -3.09 -3.61 15.40
N ALA A 60 -4.24 -3.52 14.73
CA ALA A 60 -4.30 -3.38 13.28
C ALA A 60 -3.73 -2.03 12.81
N LYS A 61 -4.03 -0.95 13.55
CA LYS A 61 -3.46 0.38 13.34
C LYS A 61 -1.93 0.35 13.45
N THR A 62 -1.42 -0.23 14.52
CA THR A 62 0.03 -0.37 14.76
C THR A 62 0.71 -1.19 13.67
N PHE A 63 0.12 -2.33 13.30
CA PHE A 63 0.67 -3.19 12.25
C PHE A 63 0.69 -2.49 10.87
N LEU A 64 -0.40 -1.83 10.47
CA LEU A 64 -0.46 -1.18 9.15
C LEU A 64 0.41 0.06 9.07
N ARG A 65 0.59 0.79 10.17
CA ARG A 65 1.58 1.86 10.27
C ARG A 65 2.98 1.34 9.99
N GLU A 66 3.39 0.27 10.68
CA GLU A 66 4.71 -0.32 10.47
C GLU A 66 4.89 -0.87 9.04
N LEU A 67 3.85 -1.51 8.50
CA LEU A 67 3.88 -2.05 7.14
C LEU A 67 4.01 -0.93 6.10
N LYS A 68 3.36 0.20 6.33
CA LYS A 68 3.46 1.38 5.46
C LYS A 68 4.86 1.99 5.50
N ASP A 69 5.50 1.99 6.66
CA ASP A 69 6.82 2.61 6.83
C ASP A 69 7.94 1.72 6.26
N GLU A 70 7.85 0.40 6.41
CA GLU A 70 8.85 -0.57 5.93
C GLU A 70 8.59 -1.11 4.52
N GLY A 71 7.34 -1.04 4.05
CA GLY A 71 6.88 -1.64 2.79
C GLY A 71 6.71 -3.16 2.83
N GLU A 72 7.49 -3.86 3.66
CA GLU A 72 7.35 -5.29 3.90
C GLU A 72 7.74 -5.68 5.33
N ILE A 73 7.08 -6.71 5.89
CA ILE A 73 7.39 -7.22 7.23
C ILE A 73 7.69 -8.72 7.15
N GLY A 74 8.92 -9.10 7.48
CA GLY A 74 9.35 -10.50 7.58
C GLY A 74 8.87 -11.19 8.88
N SER A 75 8.89 -12.52 8.90
CA SER A 75 8.40 -13.31 10.04
C SER A 75 9.14 -13.04 11.34
N ARG A 76 10.45 -12.77 11.29
CA ARG A 76 11.25 -12.41 12.48
C ARG A 76 10.76 -11.12 13.12
N LYS A 77 10.55 -10.08 12.32
CA LYS A 77 10.03 -8.80 12.79
C LYS A 77 8.59 -8.95 13.27
N LEU A 78 7.76 -9.69 12.54
CA LEU A 78 6.37 -9.99 12.93
C LEU A 78 6.27 -10.73 14.28
N ASN A 79 7.20 -11.64 14.57
CA ASN A 79 7.23 -12.39 15.83
C ASN A 79 7.58 -11.51 17.05
N ARG A 80 8.11 -10.30 16.82
CA ARG A 80 8.41 -9.31 17.85
C ARG A 80 7.33 -8.23 17.96
N PHE A 81 6.12 -8.49 17.46
CA PHE A 81 5.03 -7.53 17.50
C PHE A 81 4.68 -7.05 18.92
N ASP A 82 4.87 -7.91 19.94
CA ASP A 82 4.63 -7.53 21.34
C ASP A 82 5.57 -6.40 21.82
N GLU A 83 6.73 -6.24 21.18
CA GLU A 83 7.69 -5.16 21.46
C GLU A 83 7.22 -3.81 20.87
N TRP A 84 6.14 -3.77 20.08
CA TRP A 84 5.66 -2.55 19.40
C TRP A 84 4.68 -1.74 20.25
N GLY A 85 4.81 -1.86 21.58
CA GLY A 85 4.00 -1.13 22.56
C GLY A 85 2.73 -1.85 23.01
N HIS A 86 2.61 -3.16 22.78
CA HIS A 86 1.39 -3.93 23.09
C HIS A 86 1.71 -5.29 23.72
N GLU A 87 1.45 -5.44 25.02
CA GLU A 87 1.58 -6.74 25.67
C GLU A 87 0.59 -7.77 25.08
N LYS A 88 1.11 -8.91 24.62
CA LYS A 88 0.33 -10.07 24.12
C LYS A 88 -0.48 -9.79 22.84
N GLY A 89 -0.10 -8.79 22.05
CA GLY A 89 -0.72 -8.46 20.76
C GLY A 89 -0.47 -9.50 19.66
N LEU A 90 0.63 -10.27 19.75
CA LEU A 90 1.08 -11.18 18.70
C LEU A 90 0.07 -12.28 18.34
N SER A 91 -0.54 -12.90 19.35
CA SER A 91 -1.55 -13.95 19.13
C SER A 91 -2.76 -13.38 18.39
N ASN A 92 -3.21 -12.20 18.79
CA ASN A 92 -4.35 -11.56 18.15
C ASN A 92 -4.04 -11.14 16.71
N LEU A 93 -2.84 -10.59 16.49
CA LEU A 93 -2.35 -10.25 15.16
C LEU A 93 -2.37 -11.47 14.23
N LYS A 94 -1.78 -12.59 14.65
CA LYS A 94 -1.69 -13.81 13.84
C LYS A 94 -3.02 -14.49 13.57
N ASN A 95 -3.89 -14.54 14.57
CA ASN A 95 -5.10 -15.37 14.51
C ASN A 95 -6.33 -14.60 13.99
N ASN A 96 -6.38 -13.28 14.18
CA ASN A 96 -7.58 -12.49 13.85
C ASN A 96 -7.30 -11.43 12.79
N ILE A 97 -6.24 -10.64 12.96
CA ILE A 97 -6.01 -9.45 12.14
C ILE A 97 -5.44 -9.82 10.77
N LEU A 98 -4.30 -10.52 10.74
CA LEU A 98 -3.66 -10.88 9.47
C LEU A 98 -4.54 -11.75 8.56
N PRO A 99 -5.28 -12.76 9.07
CA PRO A 99 -6.19 -13.54 8.23
C PRO A 99 -7.29 -12.67 7.61
N LYS A 100 -7.86 -11.72 8.37
CA LYS A 100 -8.90 -10.80 7.87
C LYS A 100 -8.35 -9.84 6.83
N LEU A 101 -7.20 -9.20 7.09
CA LEU A 101 -6.53 -8.30 6.14
C LEU A 101 -6.16 -9.02 4.84
N ARG A 102 -5.70 -10.28 4.91
CA ARG A 102 -5.43 -11.09 3.73
C ARG A 102 -6.69 -11.41 2.94
N ARG A 103 -7.78 -11.81 3.63
CA ARG A 103 -9.06 -12.12 2.98
C ARG A 103 -9.63 -10.92 2.23
N LEU A 104 -9.48 -9.73 2.80
CA LEU A 104 -9.90 -8.47 2.19
C LEU A 104 -8.95 -7.98 1.09
N GLY A 105 -7.85 -8.70 0.84
CA GLY A 105 -6.90 -8.36 -0.20
C GLY A 105 -6.04 -7.13 0.12
N VAL A 106 -5.99 -6.67 1.39
CA VAL A 106 -5.15 -5.56 1.86
C VAL A 106 -3.67 -5.95 1.86
N ILE A 107 -3.39 -7.18 2.30
CA ILE A 107 -2.05 -7.75 2.37
C ILE A 107 -1.96 -9.07 1.61
N LYS A 108 -0.74 -9.43 1.23
CA LYS A 108 -0.40 -10.77 0.73
C LYS A 108 0.79 -11.35 1.48
N TYR A 109 0.93 -12.67 1.36
CA TYR A 109 2.09 -13.40 1.86
C TYR A 109 2.94 -13.83 0.68
N ASP A 110 4.20 -13.41 0.70
CA ASP A 110 5.24 -13.93 -0.16
C ASP A 110 6.20 -14.78 0.69
N TYR A 111 7.01 -15.62 0.04
CA TYR A 111 8.06 -16.40 0.70
C TYR A 111 9.38 -16.08 0.03
N LYS A 112 10.36 -15.65 0.82
CA LYS A 112 11.73 -15.43 0.35
C LYS A 112 12.59 -16.59 0.82
N GLU A 113 13.27 -17.22 -0.11
CA GLU A 113 14.28 -18.22 0.21
C GLU A 113 15.51 -17.52 0.79
N PHE A 114 16.00 -18.03 1.90
CA PHE A 114 17.29 -17.66 2.44
C PHE A 114 18.21 -18.88 2.31
N ARG A 115 19.38 -18.65 1.72
CA ARG A 115 20.51 -19.60 1.79
C ARG A 115 21.44 -19.11 2.88
N GLY A 116 21.50 -19.87 3.97
CA GLY A 116 22.55 -19.70 4.97
C GLY A 116 23.94 -19.86 4.36
N GLN A 117 24.93 -19.26 5.01
CA GLN A 117 26.35 -19.42 4.72
C GLN A 117 26.78 -20.81 5.23
N GLY A 118 26.27 -21.86 4.59
CA GLY A 118 26.42 -23.26 5.02
C GLY A 118 25.25 -24.11 4.51
N ASP A 119 25.55 -25.30 4.00
CA ASP A 119 24.61 -26.17 3.27
C ASP A 119 23.42 -26.70 4.12
N SER A 120 23.36 -26.36 5.41
CA SER A 120 22.40 -26.87 6.38
C SER A 120 21.23 -25.95 6.70
N ASP A 121 21.26 -24.65 6.34
CA ASP A 121 20.22 -23.70 6.76
C ASP A 121 19.47 -23.10 5.54
N LYS A 122 18.77 -23.98 4.83
CA LYS A 122 17.84 -23.61 3.75
C LYS A 122 16.45 -23.43 4.37
N GLY A 123 15.98 -22.19 4.41
CA GLY A 123 14.69 -21.82 5.00
C GLY A 123 13.87 -20.91 4.09
N ARG A 124 12.56 -20.90 4.30
CA ARG A 124 11.63 -19.95 3.66
C ARG A 124 11.15 -18.96 4.72
N GLU A 125 11.51 -17.69 4.55
CA GLU A 125 10.98 -16.62 5.39
C GLU A 125 9.67 -16.11 4.80
N LYS A 126 8.60 -16.14 5.60
CA LYS A 126 7.31 -15.53 5.23
C LYS A 126 7.45 -14.00 5.30
N ILE A 127 7.08 -13.32 4.23
CA ILE A 127 7.06 -11.87 4.12
C ILE A 127 5.63 -11.41 3.91
N VAL A 128 5.20 -10.42 4.70
CA VAL A 128 3.91 -9.76 4.55
C VAL A 128 4.12 -8.45 3.78
N ARG A 129 3.32 -8.21 2.74
CA ARG A 129 3.39 -7.01 1.90
C ARG A 129 2.00 -6.46 1.59
N PRO A 130 1.86 -5.16 1.28
CA PRO A 130 0.69 -4.63 0.59
C PRO A 130 0.32 -5.45 -0.64
N ALA A 131 -0.96 -5.73 -0.80
CA ALA A 131 -1.48 -6.39 -1.99
C ALA A 131 -2.01 -5.36 -2.99
N LYS A 132 -1.63 -5.51 -4.27
CA LYS A 132 -2.08 -4.62 -5.36
C LYS A 132 -3.59 -4.69 -5.61
N SER A 133 -4.20 -5.83 -5.30
CA SER A 133 -5.64 -6.07 -5.47
C SER A 133 -6.51 -5.12 -4.66
N PHE A 134 -6.01 -4.61 -3.53
CA PHE A 134 -6.81 -3.77 -2.65
C PHE A 134 -7.24 -2.47 -3.32
N THR A 135 -6.30 -1.80 -4.00
CA THR A 135 -6.56 -0.55 -4.71
C THR A 135 -7.63 -0.74 -5.77
N SER A 136 -7.54 -1.79 -6.59
CA SER A 136 -8.54 -2.07 -7.62
C SER A 136 -9.94 -2.34 -7.03
N ILE A 137 -10.02 -2.98 -5.86
CA ILE A 137 -11.30 -3.20 -5.17
C ILE A 137 -11.89 -1.86 -4.71
N LEU A 138 -11.09 -1.00 -4.08
CA LEU A 138 -11.55 0.32 -3.63
C LEU A 138 -12.00 1.20 -4.80
N ASP A 139 -11.23 1.23 -5.88
CA ASP A 139 -11.59 2.00 -7.08
C ASP A 139 -12.91 1.50 -7.67
N SER A 140 -13.09 0.18 -7.75
CA SER A 140 -14.36 -0.41 -8.22
C SER A 140 -15.53 -0.04 -7.32
N MET A 141 -15.35 -0.04 -5.99
CA MET A 141 -16.40 0.34 -5.04
C MET A 141 -16.73 1.84 -5.16
N ALA A 142 -15.72 2.70 -5.24
CA ALA A 142 -15.89 4.14 -5.35
C ALA A 142 -16.62 4.52 -6.65
N ASN A 143 -16.20 3.95 -7.78
CA ASN A 143 -16.81 4.20 -9.08
C ASN A 143 -18.25 3.68 -9.14
N GLY A 144 -18.52 2.50 -8.58
CA GLY A 144 -19.88 1.94 -8.51
C GLY A 144 -20.82 2.82 -7.67
N TRP A 145 -20.35 3.32 -6.53
CA TRP A 145 -21.14 4.22 -5.69
C TRP A 145 -21.43 5.56 -6.38
N ALA A 146 -20.43 6.15 -7.03
CA ALA A 146 -20.60 7.41 -7.76
C ALA A 146 -21.63 7.28 -8.89
N ALA A 147 -21.61 6.16 -9.63
CA ALA A 147 -22.58 5.89 -10.69
C ALA A 147 -24.02 5.72 -10.15
N TYR A 148 -24.16 5.09 -8.98
CA TYR A 148 -25.45 4.99 -8.30
C TYR A 148 -25.98 6.36 -7.89
N GLU A 149 -25.18 7.19 -7.22
CA GLU A 149 -25.60 8.54 -6.82
C GLU A 149 -25.98 9.41 -8.02
N SER A 150 -25.22 9.33 -9.13
CA SER A 150 -25.55 10.09 -10.33
C SER A 150 -26.88 9.67 -10.95
N SER A 151 -27.21 8.38 -10.87
CA SER A 151 -28.49 7.86 -11.40
C SER A 151 -29.66 8.23 -10.49
N ALA A 152 -29.48 8.14 -9.17
CA ALA A 152 -30.50 8.46 -8.17
C ALA A 152 -30.81 9.97 -8.07
N ARG A 153 -29.90 10.85 -8.50
CA ARG A 153 -30.12 12.32 -8.53
C ARG A 153 -30.67 12.83 -9.88
N GLN A 154 -30.87 11.95 -10.86
CA GLN A 154 -31.47 12.27 -12.15
C GLN A 154 -32.97 11.93 -12.22
N GLU A 155 -33.52 11.30 -11.17
CA GLU A 155 -34.96 11.16 -10.90
C GLU A 155 -35.48 12.29 -10.01
#